data_AF-A0A7X8GTR2-F1
#
_entry.id   AF-A0A7X8GTR2-F1
#
_cell.length_a   1.000
_cell.length_b   1.000
_cell.length_c   1.000
_cell.angle_alpha   90.00
_cell.angle_beta   90.00
_cell.angle_gamma   90.00
#
_symmetry.space_group_name_H-M   'P 1'
#
loop_
_entity.id
_entity.type
_entity.pdbx_description
1 polymer ?
#
loop_
_entity_poly.entity_id
_entity_poly.type
_entity_poly.pdbx_seq_one_letter_code
_entity_poly.pdbx_strand_id
1 'polypeptide(L)'
;MNTNLLKRFAQEARKKLIQQVGAKLEWVLQADSPELREKSEQLNALRKALHKTTKEQLIDTVAYTWFNRLVALRFMDVNGYQPLRVQVLSPVTEYGDPEILQMAKQGNFPAELKLNQQHLLDLLDGRVPSANPQNEVYRALLIASCNYLHTIFPFLFERIDDYTELLLPDDLTSELSIINDFIEGMTAEDCQEVEIMGWLYQFYISDRKDEVFAAKGKVEKEDIPAATQ
;
A
#
# COMPACT_ATOMS: atom_id res chain seq x y z
N MET A 1 -6.44 -13.86 -19.43
CA MET A 1 -6.38 -12.53 -18.80
C MET A 1 -7.29 -11.52 -19.49
N ASN A 2 -8.21 -10.87 -18.75
CA ASN A 2 -9.10 -9.84 -19.30
C ASN A 2 -8.50 -8.44 -19.11
N THR A 3 -7.79 -7.95 -20.14
CA THR A 3 -7.05 -6.68 -20.07
C THR A 3 -7.94 -5.45 -19.89
N ASN A 4 -9.21 -5.49 -20.30
CA ASN A 4 -10.15 -4.38 -20.09
C ASN A 4 -10.52 -4.23 -18.60
N LEU A 5 -10.74 -5.35 -17.90
CA LEU A 5 -11.00 -5.34 -16.46
C LEU A 5 -9.76 -4.89 -15.68
N LEU A 6 -8.59 -5.40 -16.05
CA LEU A 6 -7.31 -4.98 -15.44
C LEU A 6 -7.05 -3.48 -15.63
N LYS A 7 -7.33 -2.95 -16.83
CA LYS A 7 -7.20 -1.52 -17.10
C LYS A 7 -8.11 -0.71 -16.19
N ARG A 8 -9.39 -1.09 -16.10
CA ARG A 8 -10.36 -0.41 -15.24
C ARG A 8 -9.92 -0.44 -13.77
N PHE A 9 -9.54 -1.61 -13.28
CA PHE A 9 -9.02 -1.78 -11.92
C PHE A 9 -7.81 -0.87 -11.66
N ALA A 10 -6.78 -0.91 -12.51
CA ALA A 10 -5.56 -0.12 -12.31
C ALA A 10 -5.86 1.39 -12.25
N GLN A 11 -6.75 1.88 -13.11
CA GLN A 11 -7.17 3.28 -13.14
C GLN A 11 -8.01 3.68 -11.91
N GLU A 12 -8.95 2.83 -11.48
CA GLU A 12 -9.78 3.07 -10.29
C GLU A 12 -8.94 3.02 -9.01
N ALA A 13 -8.05 2.02 -8.88
CA ALA A 13 -7.12 1.90 -7.76
C ALA A 13 -6.17 3.10 -7.68
N ARG A 14 -5.63 3.58 -8.80
CA ARG A 14 -4.82 4.81 -8.84
C ARG A 14 -5.57 6.01 -8.27
N LYS A 15 -6.78 6.27 -8.76
CA LYS A 15 -7.61 7.41 -8.33
C LYS A 15 -7.91 7.34 -6.83
N LYS A 16 -8.29 6.15 -6.34
CA LYS A 16 -8.58 5.91 -4.93
C LYS A 16 -7.34 6.11 -4.05
N LEU A 17 -6.19 5.58 -4.46
CA LEU A 17 -4.92 5.78 -3.74
C LEU A 17 -4.53 7.25 -3.67
N ILE A 18 -4.56 7.98 -4.79
CA ILE A 18 -4.26 9.43 -4.81
C ILE A 18 -5.19 10.19 -3.86
N GLN A 19 -6.50 9.91 -3.92
CA GLN A 19 -7.48 10.56 -3.05
C GLN A 19 -7.22 10.27 -1.57
N GLN A 20 -7.01 9.00 -1.21
CA GLN A 20 -6.83 8.58 0.18
C GLN A 20 -5.48 9.04 0.76
N VAL A 21 -4.41 8.94 -0.03
CA VAL A 21 -3.08 9.46 0.34
C VAL A 21 -3.13 10.97 0.51
N GLY A 22 -3.81 11.71 -0.38
CA GLY A 22 -3.98 13.16 -0.27
C GLY A 22 -4.76 13.57 0.98
N ALA A 23 -5.89 12.90 1.26
CA ALA A 23 -6.65 13.14 2.48
C ALA A 23 -5.81 12.86 3.75
N LYS A 24 -5.03 11.77 3.72
CA LYS A 24 -4.14 11.41 4.83
C LYS A 24 -3.03 12.43 5.02
N LEU A 25 -2.43 12.93 3.94
CA LEU A 25 -1.40 13.97 3.97
C LEU A 25 -1.93 15.24 4.65
N GLU A 26 -3.11 15.73 4.25
CA GLU A 26 -3.71 16.91 4.87
C GLU A 26 -3.98 16.70 6.37
N TRP A 27 -4.49 15.52 6.75
CA TRP A 27 -4.70 15.19 8.15
C TRP A 27 -3.38 15.16 8.93
N VAL A 28 -2.35 14.47 8.44
CA VAL A 28 -1.03 14.35 9.09
C VAL A 28 -0.36 15.71 9.28
N LEU A 29 -0.56 16.65 8.36
CA LEU A 29 0.04 17.99 8.45
C LEU A 29 -0.67 18.91 9.44
N GLN A 30 -1.95 18.68 9.73
CA GLN A 30 -2.79 19.55 10.56
C GLN A 30 -3.06 18.99 11.96
N ALA A 31 -3.08 17.66 12.10
CA ALA A 31 -3.42 16.99 13.35
C ALA A 31 -2.28 17.07 14.37
N ASP A 32 -2.67 17.26 15.63
CA ASP A 32 -1.78 17.12 16.79
C ASP A 32 -2.32 15.98 17.67
N SER A 33 -2.00 14.75 17.27
CA SER A 33 -2.45 13.53 17.96
C SER A 33 -1.29 12.85 18.70
N PRO A 34 -1.53 12.13 19.81
CA PRO A 34 -0.49 11.36 20.49
C PRO A 34 0.27 10.42 19.56
N GLU A 35 -0.43 9.76 18.64
CA GLU A 35 0.15 8.81 17.68
C GLU A 35 1.12 9.51 16.71
N LEU A 36 0.81 10.73 16.27
CA LEU A 36 1.70 11.52 15.42
C LEU A 36 2.91 12.06 16.19
N ARG A 37 2.77 12.33 17.49
CA ARG A 37 3.90 12.75 18.33
C ARG A 37 4.91 11.61 18.51
N GLU A 38 4.43 10.37 18.65
CA GLU A 38 5.30 9.18 18.67
C GLU A 38 6.02 8.96 17.33
N LYS A 39 5.45 9.45 16.22
CA LYS A 39 6.02 9.39 14.87
C LYS A 39 6.70 10.69 14.42
N SER A 40 7.33 11.40 15.35
CA SER A 40 7.95 12.71 15.07
C SER A 40 9.07 12.65 14.01
N GLU A 41 9.82 11.54 13.93
CA GLU A 41 10.88 11.35 12.93
C GLU A 41 10.30 11.23 11.52
N GLN A 42 9.27 10.39 11.36
CA GLN A 42 8.50 10.22 10.13
C GLN A 42 7.91 11.56 9.67
N LEU A 43 7.32 12.34 10.59
CA LEU A 43 6.73 13.64 10.29
C LEU A 43 7.77 14.66 9.84
N ASN A 44 8.96 14.66 10.47
CA ASN A 44 10.06 15.50 10.05
C ASN A 44 10.59 15.11 8.66
N ALA A 45 10.66 13.81 8.35
CA ALA A 45 11.01 13.31 7.02
C ALA A 45 9.98 13.75 5.97
N LEU A 46 8.67 13.67 6.29
CA LEU A 46 7.59 14.15 5.43
C LEU A 46 7.73 15.64 5.10
N ARG A 47 7.94 16.47 6.13
CA ARG A 47 8.15 17.92 5.95
C ARG A 47 9.38 18.21 5.10
N LYS A 48 10.48 17.49 5.29
CA LYS A 48 11.68 17.61 4.46
C LYS A 48 11.41 17.22 3.00
N ALA A 49 10.61 16.19 2.75
CA ALA A 49 10.21 15.81 1.40
C ALA A 49 9.40 16.94 0.74
N LEU A 50 8.42 17.51 1.45
CA LEU A 50 7.62 18.64 0.99
C LEU A 50 8.41 19.93 0.72
N HIS A 51 9.63 20.06 1.24
CA HIS A 51 10.53 21.17 0.88
C HIS A 51 11.25 20.96 -0.46
N LYS A 52 11.27 19.73 -0.98
CA LYS A 52 11.97 19.36 -2.23
C LYS A 52 11.03 19.15 -3.41
N THR A 53 9.76 18.87 -3.16
CA THR A 53 8.74 18.53 -4.18
C THR A 53 7.41 19.17 -3.83
N THR A 54 6.45 19.22 -4.76
CA THR A 54 5.09 19.67 -4.44
C THR A 54 4.28 18.61 -3.68
N LYS A 55 3.15 19.01 -3.08
CA LYS A 55 2.22 18.07 -2.43
C LYS A 55 1.69 17.04 -3.44
N GLU A 56 1.33 17.49 -4.63
CA GLU A 56 0.77 16.66 -5.70
C GLU A 56 1.78 15.60 -6.14
N GLN A 57 3.02 16.00 -6.40
CA GLN A 57 4.09 15.07 -6.76
C GLN A 57 4.40 14.06 -5.64
N LEU A 58 4.35 14.49 -4.38
CA LEU A 58 4.52 13.59 -3.23
C LEU A 58 3.37 12.58 -3.15
N ILE A 59 2.12 13.03 -3.30
CA ILE A 59 0.93 12.17 -3.31
C ILE A 59 1.04 11.13 -4.43
N ASP A 60 1.37 11.56 -5.66
CA ASP A 60 1.54 10.66 -6.79
C ASP A 60 2.62 9.61 -6.55
N THR A 61 3.76 10.03 -5.99
CA THR A 61 4.87 9.14 -5.66
C THR A 61 4.43 8.09 -4.64
N VAL A 62 3.82 8.52 -3.53
CA VAL A 62 3.39 7.63 -2.45
C VAL A 62 2.27 6.69 -2.90
N ALA A 63 1.30 7.20 -3.68
CA ALA A 63 0.23 6.38 -4.27
C ALA A 63 0.81 5.31 -5.19
N TYR A 64 1.78 5.66 -6.04
CA TYR A 64 2.45 4.73 -6.92
C TYR A 64 3.26 3.67 -6.16
N THR A 65 3.98 4.07 -5.11
CA THR A 65 4.70 3.14 -4.23
C THR A 65 3.75 2.13 -3.58
N TRP A 66 2.61 2.58 -3.03
CA TRP A 66 1.62 1.68 -2.45
C TRP A 66 0.97 0.79 -3.50
N PHE A 67 0.65 1.32 -4.68
CA PHE A 67 0.12 0.51 -5.79
C PHE A 67 1.07 -0.66 -6.12
N ASN A 68 2.34 -0.36 -6.39
CA ASN A 68 3.34 -1.39 -6.70
C ASN A 68 3.49 -2.44 -5.60
N ARG A 69 3.54 -2.01 -4.34
CA ARG A 69 3.66 -2.91 -3.18
C ARG A 69 2.47 -3.85 -3.08
N LEU A 70 1.25 -3.32 -3.21
CA LEU A 70 0.03 -4.12 -3.13
C LEU A 70 -0.09 -5.09 -4.33
N VAL A 71 0.28 -4.65 -5.55
CA VAL A 71 0.37 -5.55 -6.70
C VAL A 71 1.36 -6.69 -6.41
N ALA A 72 2.57 -6.36 -5.95
CA ALA A 72 3.60 -7.35 -5.66
C ALA A 72 3.16 -8.34 -4.58
N LEU A 73 2.58 -7.85 -3.48
CA LEU A 73 2.10 -8.71 -2.40
C LEU A 73 0.99 -9.65 -2.87
N ARG A 74 0.01 -9.14 -3.61
CA ARG A 74 -1.09 -9.97 -4.14
C ARG A 74 -0.58 -11.02 -5.10
N PHE A 75 0.34 -10.65 -6.00
CA PHE A 75 0.97 -11.59 -6.93
C PHE A 75 1.75 -12.69 -6.18
N MET A 76 2.51 -12.32 -5.14
CA MET A 76 3.25 -13.30 -4.33
C MET A 76 2.33 -14.21 -3.52
N ASP A 77 1.23 -13.68 -2.98
CA ASP A 77 0.24 -14.49 -2.24
C ASP A 77 -0.35 -15.58 -3.12
N VAL A 78 -0.89 -15.20 -4.29
CA VAL A 78 -1.58 -16.13 -5.20
C VAL A 78 -0.64 -17.22 -5.72
N ASN A 79 0.61 -16.86 -6.01
CA ASN A 79 1.58 -17.79 -6.58
C ASN A 79 2.39 -18.56 -5.51
N GLY A 80 2.12 -18.36 -4.21
CA GLY A 80 2.84 -19.04 -3.13
C GLY A 80 4.32 -18.63 -3.02
N TYR A 81 4.64 -17.40 -3.43
CA TYR A 81 6.00 -16.85 -3.41
C TYR A 81 6.34 -16.06 -2.13
N GLN A 82 5.41 -15.98 -1.17
CA GLN A 82 5.64 -15.25 0.07
C GLN A 82 6.76 -15.88 0.91
N PRO A 83 7.89 -15.17 1.15
CA PRO A 83 8.98 -15.68 1.97
C PRO A 83 8.57 -15.94 3.43
N LEU A 84 7.57 -15.22 3.93
CA LEU A 84 6.97 -15.42 5.26
C LEU A 84 6.13 -16.70 5.36
N ARG A 85 5.85 -17.36 4.23
CA ARG A 85 4.96 -18.54 4.13
C ARG A 85 3.53 -18.30 4.65
N VAL A 86 3.09 -17.05 4.63
CA VAL A 86 1.74 -16.60 4.97
C VAL A 86 1.31 -15.57 3.93
N GLN A 87 0.04 -15.61 3.53
CA GLN A 87 -0.53 -14.60 2.64
C GLN A 87 -0.74 -13.28 3.37
N VAL A 88 -0.21 -12.20 2.79
CA VAL A 88 -0.20 -10.87 3.43
C VAL A 88 -1.47 -10.10 3.10
N LEU A 89 -1.92 -10.11 1.84
CA LEU A 89 -3.15 -9.45 1.38
C LEU A 89 -4.32 -10.43 1.32
N SER A 90 -4.04 -11.67 0.96
CA SER A 90 -5.06 -12.59 0.49
C SER A 90 -5.64 -13.43 1.63
N PRO A 91 -6.96 -13.67 1.65
CA PRO A 91 -7.57 -14.60 2.57
C PRO A 91 -7.24 -16.06 2.19
N VAL A 92 -7.29 -16.98 3.17
CA VAL A 92 -7.14 -18.43 2.94
C VAL A 92 -8.32 -19.00 2.14
N THR A 93 -9.50 -18.47 2.41
CA THR A 93 -10.75 -18.76 1.70
C THR A 93 -11.07 -17.65 0.70
N GLU A 94 -12.04 -17.85 -0.19
CA GLU A 94 -12.43 -16.83 -1.18
C GLU A 94 -12.83 -15.48 -0.55
N TYR A 95 -13.35 -15.51 0.68
CA TYR A 95 -13.79 -14.33 1.44
C TYR A 95 -13.11 -14.29 2.81
N GLY A 96 -13.03 -13.09 3.38
CA GLY A 96 -12.63 -12.85 4.77
C GLY A 96 -11.33 -12.07 4.93
N ASP A 97 -10.80 -12.08 6.14
CA ASP A 97 -9.57 -11.36 6.47
C ASP A 97 -8.35 -11.96 5.77
N PRO A 98 -7.32 -11.15 5.48
CA PRO A 98 -6.01 -11.64 5.05
C PRO A 98 -5.47 -12.70 6.02
N GLU A 99 -4.81 -13.74 5.50
CA GLU A 99 -4.31 -14.87 6.31
C GLU A 99 -3.43 -14.40 7.47
N ILE A 100 -2.54 -13.43 7.22
CA ILE A 100 -1.67 -12.87 8.26
C ILE A 100 -2.45 -12.24 9.42
N LEU A 101 -3.62 -11.63 9.16
CA LEU A 101 -4.49 -11.08 10.20
C LEU A 101 -5.22 -12.20 10.95
N GLN A 102 -5.68 -13.25 10.24
CA GLN A 102 -6.29 -14.41 10.88
C GLN A 102 -5.32 -15.12 11.83
N MET A 103 -4.05 -15.26 11.43
CA MET A 103 -2.99 -15.81 12.28
C MET A 103 -2.75 -14.94 13.52
N ALA A 104 -2.66 -13.62 13.36
CA ALA A 104 -2.47 -12.70 14.48
C ALA A 104 -3.62 -12.77 15.50
N LYS A 105 -4.87 -12.92 15.03
CA LYS A 105 -6.05 -13.17 15.89
C LYS A 105 -5.95 -14.46 16.71
N GLN A 106 -5.15 -15.43 16.26
CA GLN A 106 -4.88 -16.68 16.96
C GLN A 106 -3.62 -16.62 17.83
N GLY A 107 -2.98 -15.44 17.94
CA GLY A 107 -1.75 -15.25 18.70
C GLY A 107 -0.47 -15.66 17.95
N ASN A 108 -0.56 -15.93 16.65
CA ASN A 108 0.59 -16.37 15.85
C ASN A 108 1.09 -15.24 14.96
N PHE A 109 2.38 -14.93 15.06
CA PHE A 109 3.05 -13.90 14.26
C PHE A 109 4.29 -14.48 13.60
N PRO A 110 4.59 -14.16 12.32
CA PRO A 110 5.84 -14.57 11.71
C PRO A 110 7.04 -13.99 12.48
N ALA A 111 8.04 -14.82 12.77
CA ALA A 111 9.17 -14.47 13.63
C ALA A 111 10.07 -13.39 13.01
N GLU A 112 10.03 -13.26 11.69
CA GLU A 112 10.80 -12.30 10.90
C GLU A 112 10.25 -10.87 11.04
N LEU A 113 8.98 -10.72 11.42
CA LEU A 113 8.34 -9.41 11.54
C LEU A 113 8.70 -8.75 12.88
N LYS A 114 9.36 -7.59 12.78
CA LYS A 114 9.69 -6.76 13.94
C LYS A 114 8.45 -6.00 14.42
N LEU A 115 7.71 -6.63 15.33
CA LEU A 115 6.43 -6.13 15.85
C LEU A 115 6.44 -6.13 17.38
N ASN A 116 5.72 -5.17 17.97
CA ASN A 116 5.33 -5.27 19.37
C ASN A 116 4.09 -6.18 19.49
N GLN A 117 4.33 -7.50 19.47
CA GLN A 117 3.26 -8.50 19.45
C GLN A 117 2.32 -8.37 20.65
N GLN A 118 2.84 -8.05 21.84
CA GLN A 118 2.01 -7.85 23.04
C GLN A 118 1.02 -6.68 22.84
N HIS A 119 1.49 -5.56 22.31
CA HIS A 119 0.61 -4.42 22.02
C HIS A 119 -0.48 -4.77 20.99
N LEU A 120 -0.13 -5.51 19.94
CA LEU A 120 -1.12 -5.96 18.94
C LEU A 120 -2.17 -6.90 19.54
N LEU A 121 -1.74 -7.80 20.44
CA LEU A 121 -2.67 -8.65 21.18
C LEU A 121 -3.54 -7.83 22.13
N ASP A 122 -2.97 -6.84 22.83
CA ASP A 122 -3.74 -5.97 23.73
C ASP A 122 -4.78 -5.13 22.96
N LEU A 123 -4.52 -4.74 21.70
CA LEU A 123 -5.50 -4.14 20.81
C LEU A 123 -6.62 -5.12 20.45
N LEU A 124 -6.28 -6.35 20.04
CA LEU A 124 -7.26 -7.39 19.67
C LEU A 124 -8.14 -7.83 20.84
N ASP A 125 -7.55 -7.91 22.04
CA ASP A 125 -8.23 -8.25 23.30
C ASP A 125 -9.07 -7.08 23.85
N GLY A 126 -8.95 -5.88 23.29
CA GLY A 126 -9.64 -4.67 23.75
C GLY A 126 -9.09 -4.09 25.06
N ARG A 127 -7.86 -4.45 25.45
CA ARG A 127 -7.16 -3.88 26.61
C ARG A 127 -6.62 -2.48 26.30
N VAL A 128 -6.28 -2.24 25.04
CA VAL A 128 -5.99 -0.90 24.51
C VAL A 128 -7.24 -0.41 23.75
N PRO A 129 -7.82 0.74 24.14
CA PRO A 129 -8.96 1.30 23.41
C PRO A 129 -8.60 1.63 21.96
N SER A 130 -9.40 1.13 21.02
CA SER A 130 -9.28 1.45 19.60
C SER A 130 -10.67 1.47 18.97
N ALA A 131 -10.88 2.38 18.02
CA ALA A 131 -12.12 2.43 17.24
C ALA A 131 -12.21 1.29 16.21
N ASN A 132 -11.06 0.79 15.72
CA ASN A 132 -10.99 -0.31 14.77
C ASN A 132 -9.71 -1.14 14.98
N PRO A 133 -9.66 -1.99 16.03
CA PRO A 133 -8.45 -2.69 16.44
C PRO A 133 -7.90 -3.64 15.37
N GLN A 134 -8.79 -4.30 14.62
CA GLN A 134 -8.37 -5.25 13.57
C GLN A 134 -7.64 -4.53 12.44
N ASN A 135 -8.13 -3.37 12.03
CA ASN A 135 -7.52 -2.56 10.99
C ASN A 135 -6.16 -1.99 11.43
N GLU A 136 -6.04 -1.56 12.69
CA GLU A 136 -4.76 -1.10 13.25
C GLU A 136 -3.72 -2.22 13.32
N VAL A 137 -4.14 -3.41 13.75
CA VAL A 137 -3.29 -4.60 13.78
C VAL A 137 -2.85 -4.97 12.37
N TYR A 138 -3.78 -5.00 11.41
CA TYR A 138 -3.47 -5.32 10.03
C TYR A 138 -2.54 -4.29 9.38
N ARG A 139 -2.72 -3.00 9.66
CA ARG A 139 -1.77 -1.94 9.27
C ARG A 139 -0.36 -2.26 9.73
N ALA A 140 -0.18 -2.62 11.01
CA ALA A 140 1.14 -2.95 11.55
C ALA A 140 1.75 -4.18 10.86
N LEU A 141 0.94 -5.22 10.62
CA LEU A 141 1.36 -6.44 9.90
C LEU A 141 1.78 -6.15 8.46
N LEU A 142 0.99 -5.36 7.72
CA LEU A 142 1.27 -4.98 6.33
C LEU A 142 2.57 -4.18 6.21
N ILE A 143 2.75 -3.19 7.08
CA ILE A 143 3.96 -2.36 7.13
C ILE A 143 5.18 -3.22 7.47
N ALA A 144 5.10 -4.05 8.51
CA ALA A 144 6.20 -4.94 8.88
C ALA A 144 6.54 -5.93 7.76
N SER A 145 5.54 -6.44 7.05
CA SER A 145 5.74 -7.34 5.91
C SER A 145 6.47 -6.64 4.76
N CYS A 146 6.05 -5.43 4.40
CA CYS A 146 6.76 -4.61 3.39
C CYS A 146 8.21 -4.33 3.82
N ASN A 147 8.44 -4.00 5.10
CA ASN A 147 9.77 -3.75 5.65
C ASN A 147 10.66 -4.99 5.63
N TYR A 148 10.12 -6.16 5.95
CA TYR A 148 10.84 -7.43 5.81
C TYR A 148 11.16 -7.73 4.35
N LEU A 149 10.18 -7.60 3.46
CA LEU A 149 10.36 -7.84 2.01
C LEU A 149 11.36 -6.88 1.38
N HIS A 150 11.49 -5.64 1.86
CA HIS A 150 12.57 -4.74 1.43
C HIS A 150 13.97 -5.34 1.65
N THR A 151 14.17 -6.11 2.73
CA THR A 151 15.47 -6.75 3.00
C THR A 151 15.81 -7.87 2.03
N ILE A 152 14.80 -8.43 1.36
CA ILE A 152 14.93 -9.55 0.41
C ILE A 152 14.89 -9.04 -1.03
N PHE A 153 13.97 -8.13 -1.33
CA PHE A 153 13.69 -7.59 -2.66
C PHE A 153 13.74 -6.05 -2.65
N PRO A 154 14.91 -5.44 -2.38
CA PRO A 154 15.03 -3.99 -2.20
C PRO A 154 14.67 -3.16 -3.44
N PHE A 155 14.68 -3.78 -4.63
CA PHE A 155 14.28 -3.13 -5.88
C PHE A 155 12.76 -3.06 -6.07
N LEU A 156 12.00 -3.98 -5.47
CA LEU A 156 10.55 -4.09 -5.62
C LEU A 156 9.82 -3.46 -4.44
N PHE A 157 10.34 -3.72 -3.26
CA PHE A 157 9.94 -3.06 -2.03
C PHE A 157 11.01 -2.02 -1.75
N GLU A 158 10.81 -0.81 -2.28
CA GLU A 158 11.63 0.33 -1.90
C GLU A 158 11.65 0.44 -0.39
N ARG A 159 12.78 0.88 0.17
CA ARG A 159 12.87 1.15 1.61
C ARG A 159 11.67 2.01 1.93
N ILE A 160 10.90 1.60 2.92
CA ILE A 160 9.86 2.47 3.41
C ILE A 160 10.59 3.71 3.94
N ASP A 161 10.54 4.79 3.16
CA ASP A 161 10.78 6.11 3.68
C ASP A 161 9.77 6.26 4.83
N ASP A 162 10.27 6.53 6.02
CA ASP A 162 9.51 6.56 7.28
C ASP A 162 8.15 7.27 7.15
N TYR A 163 8.05 8.31 6.32
CA TYR A 163 6.81 9.04 6.09
C TYR A 163 5.77 8.31 5.21
N THR A 164 6.13 7.38 4.33
CA THR A 164 5.16 6.71 3.43
C THR A 164 4.15 5.85 4.21
N GLU A 165 4.55 5.35 5.39
CA GLU A 165 3.66 4.64 6.33
C GLU A 165 2.60 5.55 6.94
N LEU A 166 2.92 6.85 7.13
CA LEU A 166 1.96 7.83 7.63
C LEU A 166 0.83 8.05 6.64
N LEU A 167 1.09 7.80 5.37
CA LEU A 167 0.22 8.10 4.24
C LEU A 167 -0.49 6.86 3.67
N LEU A 168 -0.32 5.69 4.30
CA LEU A 168 -1.08 4.49 3.98
C LEU A 168 -2.58 4.72 4.26
N PRO A 169 -3.50 4.37 3.33
CA PRO A 169 -4.94 4.53 3.51
C PRO A 169 -5.48 4.01 4.83
N ASP A 170 -6.50 4.68 5.37
CA ASP A 170 -7.03 4.37 6.71
C ASP A 170 -7.78 3.04 6.79
N ASP A 171 -8.65 2.75 5.83
CA ASP A 171 -9.43 1.52 5.77
C ASP A 171 -8.75 0.45 4.91
N LEU A 172 -8.34 -0.63 5.56
CA LEU A 172 -7.59 -1.75 4.98
C LEU A 172 -8.31 -3.09 5.12
N THR A 173 -9.39 -3.16 5.91
CA THR A 173 -10.05 -4.45 6.24
C THR A 173 -11.52 -4.50 5.82
N SER A 174 -12.16 -3.37 5.49
CA SER A 174 -13.54 -3.41 5.01
C SER A 174 -13.64 -3.91 3.56
N GLU A 175 -14.85 -4.28 3.13
CA GLU A 175 -15.16 -4.63 1.72
C GLU A 175 -14.92 -3.46 0.76
N LEU A 176 -14.94 -2.21 1.26
CA LEU A 176 -14.65 -1.01 0.47
C LEU A 176 -13.18 -0.57 0.61
N SER A 177 -12.34 -1.36 1.28
CA SER A 177 -10.92 -1.03 1.47
C SER A 177 -10.15 -1.07 0.16
N ILE A 178 -9.01 -0.39 0.12
CA ILE A 178 -8.09 -0.51 -1.02
C ILE A 178 -7.57 -1.95 -1.17
N ILE A 179 -7.49 -2.71 -0.07
CA ILE A 179 -6.99 -4.09 -0.08
C ILE A 179 -7.96 -5.00 -0.81
N ASN A 180 -9.26 -4.85 -0.56
CA ASN A 180 -10.29 -5.62 -1.26
C ASN A 180 -10.28 -5.33 -2.77
N ASP A 181 -10.10 -4.07 -3.19
CA ASP A 181 -10.00 -3.73 -4.62
C ASP A 181 -8.87 -4.52 -5.32
N PHE A 182 -7.73 -4.72 -4.65
CA PHE A 182 -6.61 -5.49 -5.21
C PHE A 182 -6.90 -6.99 -5.25
N ILE A 183 -7.59 -7.53 -4.26
CA ILE A 183 -7.99 -8.95 -4.24
C ILE A 183 -8.95 -9.25 -5.39
N GLU A 184 -9.94 -8.37 -5.60
CA GLU A 184 -10.94 -8.49 -6.67
C GLU A 184 -10.37 -8.18 -8.05
N GLY A 185 -9.57 -7.11 -8.15
CA GLY A 185 -9.00 -6.62 -9.41
C GLY A 185 -7.85 -7.49 -9.94
N MET A 186 -7.17 -8.24 -9.07
CA MET A 186 -6.14 -9.21 -9.44
C MET A 186 -6.61 -10.62 -9.08
N THR A 187 -7.39 -11.20 -9.99
CA THR A 187 -7.92 -12.56 -9.82
C THR A 187 -6.79 -13.59 -9.75
N ALA A 188 -7.06 -14.72 -9.11
CA ALA A 188 -6.07 -15.79 -8.99
C ALA A 188 -5.62 -16.32 -10.36
N GLU A 189 -6.54 -16.35 -11.33
CA GLU A 189 -6.28 -16.78 -12.70
C GLU A 189 -5.43 -15.76 -13.48
N ASP A 190 -5.71 -14.46 -13.37
CA ASP A 190 -4.88 -13.44 -14.01
C ASP A 190 -3.46 -13.42 -13.43
N CYS A 191 -3.32 -13.69 -12.13
CA CYS A 191 -2.02 -13.72 -11.45
C CYS A 191 -1.14 -14.92 -11.84
N GLN A 192 -1.66 -15.93 -12.56
CA GLN A 192 -0.82 -17.00 -13.12
C GLN A 192 0.05 -16.50 -14.28
N GLU A 193 -0.38 -15.43 -14.94
CA GLU A 193 0.33 -14.83 -16.07
C GLU A 193 1.21 -13.69 -15.57
N VAL A 194 2.54 -13.86 -15.60
CA VAL A 194 3.50 -12.82 -15.13
C VAL A 194 3.35 -11.47 -15.85
N GLU A 195 2.79 -11.47 -17.06
CA GLU A 195 2.49 -10.26 -17.84
C GLU A 195 1.50 -9.31 -17.14
N ILE A 196 0.68 -9.81 -16.20
CA ILE A 196 -0.25 -8.98 -15.41
C ILE A 196 0.47 -7.78 -14.78
N MET A 197 1.69 -7.98 -14.28
CA MET A 197 2.50 -6.94 -13.66
C MET A 197 2.82 -5.82 -14.65
N GLY A 198 3.17 -6.18 -15.89
CA GLY A 198 3.45 -5.25 -16.97
C GLY A 198 2.21 -4.46 -17.39
N TRP A 199 1.06 -5.14 -17.53
CA TRP A 199 -0.21 -4.49 -17.88
C TRP A 199 -0.67 -3.52 -16.80
N LEU A 200 -0.65 -3.91 -15.52
CA LEU A 200 -1.04 -3.05 -14.41
C LEU A 200 -0.17 -1.79 -14.34
N TYR A 201 1.14 -1.93 -14.54
CA TYR A 201 2.06 -0.80 -14.60
C TYR A 201 1.76 0.12 -15.79
N GLN A 202 1.56 -0.46 -16.98
CA GLN A 202 1.22 0.30 -18.18
C GLN A 202 -0.09 1.09 -18.01
N PHE A 203 -1.13 0.45 -17.46
CA PHE A 203 -2.44 1.08 -17.25
C PHE A 203 -2.42 2.12 -16.13
N TYR A 204 -1.63 1.91 -15.08
CA TYR A 204 -1.42 2.93 -14.05
C TYR A 204 -0.79 4.19 -14.64
N ILE A 205 0.24 4.04 -15.48
CA ILE A 205 0.96 5.19 -16.07
C ILE A 205 0.13 5.88 -17.15
N SER A 206 -0.69 5.17 -17.93
CA SER A 206 -1.44 5.80 -19.03
C SER A 206 -2.31 6.96 -18.54
N ASP A 207 -2.93 6.84 -17.36
CA ASP A 207 -3.72 7.94 -16.77
C ASP A 207 -2.85 9.13 -16.37
N ARG A 208 -1.66 8.87 -15.81
CA ARG A 208 -0.70 9.94 -15.50
C ARG A 208 -0.25 10.65 -16.77
N LYS A 209 0.03 9.91 -17.86
CA LYS A 209 0.40 10.52 -19.15
C LYS A 209 -0.72 11.42 -19.66
N ASP A 210 -1.95 10.94 -19.68
CA ASP A 210 -3.11 11.70 -20.15
C ASP A 210 -3.32 12.99 -19.34
N GLU A 211 -3.10 12.95 -18.02
CA GLU A 211 -3.12 14.13 -17.14
C GLU A 211 -1.99 15.13 -17.47
N VAL A 212 -0.76 14.65 -17.66
CA VAL A 212 0.41 15.50 -18.01
C VAL A 212 0.24 16.13 -19.40
N PHE A 213 -0.26 15.38 -20.38
CA PHE A 213 -0.54 15.91 -21.73
C PHE A 213 -1.71 16.92 -21.72
N ALA A 214 -2.72 16.73 -20.87
CA ALA A 214 -3.80 17.69 -20.67
C ALA A 214 -3.34 18.99 -19.98
N ALA A 215 -2.30 18.93 -19.14
CA ALA A 215 -1.81 20.05 -18.33
C ALA A 215 -1.03 21.15 -19.09
N LYS A 216 -0.71 20.96 -20.40
CA LYS A 216 -0.03 21.97 -21.27
C LYS A 216 1.11 22.76 -20.58
N GLY A 217 2.06 22.07 -19.94
CA GLY A 217 3.25 22.65 -19.31
C GLY A 217 4.55 21.95 -19.74
N LYS A 218 5.70 22.60 -19.53
CA LYS A 218 7.03 22.01 -19.82
C LYS A 218 7.21 20.71 -19.03
N VAL A 219 7.53 19.65 -19.76
CA VAL A 219 7.89 18.33 -19.22
C VAL A 219 9.19 18.46 -18.41
N GLU A 220 9.13 18.17 -17.11
CA GLU A 220 10.31 18.14 -16.24
C GLU A 220 11.07 16.80 -16.38
N LYS A 221 12.33 16.73 -15.95
CA LYS A 221 13.20 15.55 -16.16
C LYS A 221 12.65 14.24 -15.55
N GLU A 222 11.74 14.34 -14.58
CA GLU A 222 11.07 13.22 -13.90
C GLU A 222 9.88 12.64 -14.70
N ASP A 223 9.43 13.36 -15.75
CA ASP A 223 8.36 12.95 -16.64
C ASP A 223 8.88 12.30 -17.95
N ILE A 224 10.20 12.15 -18.10
CA ILE A 224 10.81 11.55 -19.30
C ILE A 224 10.30 10.12 -19.55
N PRO A 225 10.19 9.20 -18.57
CA PRO A 225 9.64 7.86 -18.81
C PRO A 225 8.18 7.88 -19.30
N ALA A 226 7.41 8.88 -18.86
CA ALA A 226 6.02 9.09 -19.27
C ALA A 226 5.93 9.71 -20.67
N ALA A 227 6.87 10.54 -21.07
CA ALA A 227 6.87 11.23 -22.37
C ALA A 227 7.47 10.43 -23.54
N THR A 228 8.19 9.32 -23.30
CA THR A 228 8.96 8.60 -24.34
C THR A 228 8.36 7.29 -24.86
N GLN A 229 7.12 6.94 -24.49
CA GLN A 229 6.38 5.80 -25.09
C GLN A 229 4.96 6.19 -25.47
#